data_AF-A0A853X607-F1
#
_entry.id   AF-A0A853X607-F1
#
_cell.length_a   1.000
_cell.length_b   1.000
_cell.length_c   1.000
_cell.angle_alpha   90.00
_cell.angle_beta   90.00
_cell.angle_gamma   90.00
#
_symmetry.space_group_name_H-M   'P 1'
#
loop_
_entity.id
_entity.type
_entity.pdbx_description
1 polymer ?
#
loop_
_entity_poly.entity_id
_entity_poly.type
_entity_poly.pdbx_seq_one_letter_code
_entity_poly.pdbx_strand_id
1 'polypeptide(L)' 'MSVRNKNVIQKFNEMIANDLHLQSVLIPIGDGMTISKVKK' A
#
# COMPACT_ATOMS: atom_id res chain seq x y z
N MET A 1 1.73 -11.47 14.12
CA MET A 1 0.83 -10.94 13.07
C MET A 1 0.00 -12.10 12.52
N SER A 2 -1.34 -12.06 12.65
CA SER A 2 -2.21 -13.13 12.13
C SER A 2 -2.08 -13.23 10.60
N VAL A 3 -1.91 -14.44 10.06
CA VAL A 3 -1.68 -14.70 8.62
C VAL A 3 -2.75 -14.07 7.72
N ARG A 4 -3.99 -13.94 8.23
CA ARG A 4 -5.11 -13.27 7.54
C ARG A 4 -4.83 -11.79 7.25
N ASN A 5 -4.16 -11.08 8.15
CA ASN A 5 -3.86 -9.66 8.00
C ASN A 5 -2.81 -9.42 6.91
N LYS A 6 -1.89 -10.37 6.73
CA LYS A 6 -0.83 -10.29 5.71
C LYS A 6 -1.41 -10.34 4.29
N ASN A 7 -2.37 -11.23 4.03
CA ASN A 7 -3.00 -11.36 2.71
C ASN A 7 -3.82 -10.12 2.32
N VAL A 8 -4.43 -9.45 3.30
CA VAL A 8 -5.18 -8.21 3.07
C VAL A 8 -4.24 -7.05 2.76
N ILE A 9 -3.18 -6.87 3.55
CA ILE A 9 -2.17 -5.82 3.34
C ILE A 9 -1.45 -6.00 1.99
N GLN A 10 -1.11 -7.24 1.63
CA GLN A 10 -0.44 -7.52 0.35
C GLN A 10 -1.34 -7.15 -0.84
N LYS A 11 -2.60 -7.61 -0.85
CA LYS A 11 -3.55 -7.26 -1.91
C LYS A 11 -3.81 -5.76 -2.00
N PHE A 12 -3.87 -5.08 -0.85
CA PHE A 12 -4.01 -3.63 -0.81
C PHE A 12 -2.81 -2.93 -1.46
N ASN A 13 -1.58 -3.36 -1.13
CA ASN A 13 -0.37 -2.81 -1.74
C ASN A 13 -0.29 -3.07 -3.25
N GLU A 14 -0.70 -4.26 -3.71
CA GLU A 14 -0.80 -4.57 -5.14
C GLU A 14 -1.86 -3.70 -5.84
N MET A 15 -3.01 -3.47 -5.20
CA MET A 15 -4.09 -2.63 -5.74
C MET A 15 -3.63 -1.19 -5.94
N ILE A 16 -3.05 -0.56 -4.91
CA ILE A 16 -2.64 0.85 -4.97
C ILE A 16 -1.41 1.06 -5.86
N ALA A 17 -0.53 0.07 -6.00
CA ALA A 17 0.63 0.14 -6.90
C ALA A 17 0.22 0.16 -8.37
N ASN A 18 -0.93 -0.44 -8.71
CA ASN A 18 -1.46 -0.51 -10.07
C ASN A 18 -2.52 0.56 -10.38
N ASP A 19 -2.90 1.39 -9.41
CA ASP A 19 -3.91 2.43 -9.61
C ASP A 19 -3.32 3.62 -10.39
N LEU A 20 -3.83 3.84 -11.61
CA LEU A 20 -3.38 4.92 -12.50
C LEU A 20 -3.64 6.31 -11.91
N HIS A 21 -4.64 6.46 -11.05
CA HIS A 21 -5.00 7.72 -10.41
C HIS A 21 -4.13 8.02 -9.17
N LEU A 22 -3.31 7.07 -8.72
CA LEU A 22 -2.46 7.24 -7.55
C LEU A 22 -0.97 7.30 -7.93
N GLN A 23 -0.22 8.11 -7.19
CA GLN A 23 1.22 7.95 -7.01
C GLN A 23 1.45 7.51 -5.58
N SER A 24 1.92 6.27 -5.41
CA SER A 24 2.11 5.65 -4.11
C SER A 24 3.58 5.36 -3.84
N VAL A 25 4.00 5.55 -2.59
CA VAL A 25 5.36 5.26 -2.10
C VAL A 25 5.28 4.49 -0.80
N LEU A 26 5.99 3.37 -0.72
CA LEU A 26 6.18 2.63 0.51
C LEU A 26 7.39 3.19 1.27
N ILE A 27 7.19 3.54 2.54
CA ILE A 27 8.22 4.10 3.41
C ILE A 27 8.46 3.12 4.57
N PRO A 28 9.72 2.68 4.80
CA PRO A 28 10.05 1.70 5.84
C PRO A 28 10.19 2.38 7.22
N ILE A 29 9.11 2.99 7.70
CA ILE A 29 9.01 3.57 9.05
C ILE A 29 8.01 2.75 9.86
N GLY A 30 8.39 2.36 11.08
CA GLY A 30 7.58 1.47 11.93
C GLY A 30 7.38 0.09 11.28
N ASP A 31 6.13 -0.38 11.26
CA ASP A 31 5.75 -1.62 10.57
C ASP A 31 5.62 -1.46 9.04
N GLY A 32 5.99 -0.29 8.50
CA GLY A 32 5.82 0.12 7.11
C GLY A 32 4.61 1.02 6.93
N MET A 33 4.79 2.11 6.18
CA MET A 33 3.74 3.08 5.89
C MET A 33 3.68 3.34 4.38
N THR A 34 2.50 3.22 3.78
CA THR A 34 2.29 3.60 2.38
C THR A 34 1.65 4.98 2.30
N ILE A 35 2.27 5.89 1.56
CA ILE A 35 1.73 7.22 1.26
C ILE A 35 1.27 7.24 -0.19
N SER A 36 0.03 7.67 -0.44
CA SER A 36 -0.55 7.79 -1.77
C SER A 36 -1.03 9.21 -2.03
N LYS A 37 -0.70 9.75 -3.21
CA LYS A 37 -1.20 11.04 -3.70
C LYS A 37 -2.11 10.82 -4.91
N VAL A 38 -3.30 11.41 -4.87
CA VAL A 38 -4.21 11.42 -6.03
C VAL A 38 -3.64 12.33 -7.12
N LYS A 39 -3.48 11.80 -8.33
CA LYS A 39 -3.15 12.57 -9.53
C LYS A 39 -4.40 13.35 -9.95
N LYS A 40 -4.23 14.65 -10.24
CA LYS A 40 -5.27 15.46 -10.90
C LYS A 40 -5.28 15.17 -12.39
#